data_AF-A0A9E2GDE9-F1
#
_entry.id   AF-A0A9E2GDE9-F1
#
_cell.length_a   1.000
_cell.length_b   1.000
_cell.length_c   1.000
_cell.angle_alpha   90.00
_cell.angle_beta   90.00
_cell.angle_gamma   90.00
#
_symmetry.space_group_name_H-M   'P 1'
#
loop_
_entity.id
_entity.type
_entity.pdbx_description
1 polymer ?
#
loop_
_entity_poly.entity_id
_entity_poly.type
_entity_poly.pdbx_seq_one_letter_code
_entity_poly.pdbx_strand_id
1 'polypeptide(L)'
;MKKTNTNHFIIIVFLTLLLGLSFSTDKGAAQEKGKEASTKKVEYIDLKISIENALNTEKENIDQLKEQLNRAQSLKKVMTTELNVYKIQLSSYGNLLLIAKTKIENLEKAWTDNRASLDSIAANLKETNQKLITVNESLQRTKEQHALNEKQLAEIKTQGAKDPQTTNLLYKLQELIKHLSTKMELLEELNGIYSERKVQLENAQQALVELSKKFEQQIDEKKKQELFERGINPLKALELKQIGKDLNRLSGKIFSMFLKDFWVNELTAIWNSENFLIVTFFIIFIIFQFLLFRLKNYCKGLEIKPFSKQFPCRLLVLQLFNRSLPLMGTVLFIYVYASIRLFYSTVPLIQITIYILLIFLFTRWGFDLLKLWNQGKRYRISDQLLPYLRSLLIIIRFFAIPYVIIVWLIGSTSIILLVLRMIFEIILLGWNVLFLRQFNNFNKISAAEKSSRLSILRNIFFVLSYTITGGGLLLELAGYGPLALY
;
A
#
# COMPACT_ATOMS: atom_id res chain seq x y z
N MET A 1 -1.20 14.71 -17.78
CA MET A 1 -1.16 13.38 -18.43
C MET A 1 -2.32 12.54 -17.91
N LYS A 2 -3.30 12.23 -18.77
CA LYS A 2 -4.51 11.45 -18.46
C LYS A 2 -4.14 10.06 -17.92
N LYS A 3 -4.67 9.68 -16.76
CA LYS A 3 -4.59 8.34 -16.21
C LYS A 3 -6.00 7.89 -15.82
N THR A 4 -6.75 7.41 -16.82
CA THR A 4 -8.04 6.74 -16.64
C THR A 4 -8.05 5.48 -17.51
N ASN A 5 -8.70 4.43 -16.98
CA ASN A 5 -9.23 3.27 -17.70
C ASN A 5 -8.34 2.03 -17.93
N THR A 6 -7.76 1.47 -16.87
CA THR A 6 -7.42 0.03 -16.86
C THR A 6 -8.49 -0.83 -16.17
N ASN A 7 -9.24 -0.27 -15.21
CA ASN A 7 -10.30 -1.02 -14.50
C ASN A 7 -11.61 -1.11 -15.29
N HIS A 8 -11.90 -0.17 -16.19
CA HIS A 8 -13.10 -0.22 -17.03
C HIS A 8 -13.01 -1.27 -18.15
N PHE A 9 -11.80 -1.61 -18.62
CA PHE A 9 -11.65 -2.57 -19.72
C PHE A 9 -11.96 -4.01 -19.29
N ILE A 10 -11.70 -4.38 -18.03
CA ILE A 10 -11.99 -5.72 -17.49
C ILE A 10 -13.48 -5.88 -17.17
N ILE A 11 -14.16 -4.81 -16.72
CA ILE A 11 -15.60 -4.82 -16.42
C ILE A 11 -16.44 -4.83 -17.70
N ILE A 12 -16.00 -4.14 -18.77
CA ILE A 12 -16.72 -4.13 -20.05
C ILE A 12 -16.65 -5.49 -20.75
N VAL A 13 -15.51 -6.19 -20.69
CA VAL A 13 -15.37 -7.55 -21.26
C VAL A 13 -16.23 -8.58 -20.52
N PHE A 14 -16.49 -8.37 -19.22
CA PHE A 14 -17.38 -9.24 -18.43
C PHE A 14 -18.87 -8.92 -18.62
N LEU A 15 -19.24 -7.66 -18.89
CA LEU A 15 -20.63 -7.26 -19.13
C LEU A 15 -21.12 -7.60 -20.54
N THR A 16 -20.24 -7.64 -21.54
CA THR A 16 -20.62 -8.03 -22.91
C THR A 16 -20.91 -9.52 -23.09
N LEU A 17 -20.52 -10.37 -22.12
CA LEU A 17 -20.78 -11.82 -22.18
C LEU A 17 -22.09 -12.24 -21.50
N LEU A 18 -22.74 -11.34 -20.75
CA LEU A 18 -23.93 -11.61 -19.93
C LEU A 18 -25.23 -10.97 -20.47
N LEU A 19 -25.14 -10.13 -21.51
CA LEU A 19 -26.28 -9.50 -22.18
C LEU A 19 -26.70 -10.20 -23.49
N GLY A 20 -26.11 -11.35 -23.81
CA GLY A 20 -26.35 -12.10 -25.05
C GLY A 20 -27.47 -13.14 -25.02
N LEU A 21 -28.17 -13.32 -23.89
CA LEU A 21 -29.25 -14.30 -23.76
C LEU A 21 -30.38 -13.76 -22.88
N SER A 22 -31.34 -13.06 -23.50
CA SER A 22 -32.75 -12.97 -23.07
C SER A 22 -33.48 -11.92 -23.91
N PHE A 23 -33.74 -12.18 -25.19
CA PHE A 23 -34.83 -11.52 -25.91
C PHE A 23 -35.32 -12.44 -27.04
N SER A 24 -36.45 -13.11 -26.82
CA SER A 24 -37.41 -13.50 -27.85
C SER A 24 -38.73 -13.80 -27.15
N THR A 25 -39.66 -12.85 -27.22
CA THR A 25 -40.88 -12.85 -28.04
C THR A 25 -42.01 -13.60 -27.39
N ASP A 26 -42.99 -12.86 -26.89
CA ASP A 26 -44.37 -13.31 -26.95
C ASP A 26 -45.25 -12.23 -27.57
N LYS A 27 -46.10 -12.66 -28.51
CA LYS A 27 -46.99 -11.83 -29.31
C LYS A 27 -48.36 -11.84 -28.63
N GLY A 28 -48.82 -10.69 -28.16
CA GLY A 28 -50.20 -10.49 -27.72
C GLY A 28 -50.94 -9.58 -28.68
N ALA A 29 -51.97 -10.11 -29.33
CA ALA A 29 -52.76 -9.47 -30.37
C ALA A 29 -53.93 -8.61 -29.82
N ALA A 30 -54.45 -7.80 -30.75
CA ALA A 30 -55.82 -7.32 -30.87
C ALA A 30 -56.29 -6.17 -29.96
N GLN A 31 -56.37 -5.01 -30.59
CA GLN A 31 -57.10 -3.82 -30.21
C GLN A 31 -58.56 -3.99 -30.64
N GLU A 32 -59.52 -3.93 -29.70
CA GLU A 32 -60.95 -3.84 -30.01
C GLU A 32 -61.53 -2.57 -29.39
N LYS A 33 -62.15 -1.75 -30.24
CA LYS A 33 -62.81 -0.48 -29.89
C LYS A 33 -64.20 -0.75 -29.31
N GLY A 34 -64.52 -0.05 -28.22
CA GLY A 34 -65.87 0.49 -27.98
C GLY A 34 -66.65 -0.10 -26.81
N LYS A 35 -66.79 0.70 -25.73
CA LYS A 35 -68.06 0.97 -25.00
C LYS A 35 -67.81 1.98 -23.88
N GLU A 36 -68.18 3.23 -24.13
CA GLU A 36 -67.83 4.46 -23.40
C GLU A 36 -68.71 4.79 -22.17
N ALA A 37 -69.39 3.82 -21.56
CA ALA A 37 -70.30 4.12 -20.44
C ALA A 37 -70.13 3.23 -19.18
N SER A 38 -69.33 2.15 -19.21
CA SER A 38 -68.98 1.37 -18.01
C SER A 38 -67.51 1.48 -17.58
N THR A 39 -66.68 2.17 -18.36
CA THR A 39 -65.23 2.31 -18.17
C THR A 39 -64.86 3.19 -16.99
N LYS A 40 -65.54 4.34 -16.80
CA LYS A 40 -65.24 5.26 -15.68
C LYS A 40 -65.35 4.58 -14.31
N LYS A 41 -66.37 3.74 -14.11
CA LYS A 41 -66.63 3.11 -12.80
C LYS A 41 -65.60 2.03 -12.45
N VAL A 42 -65.04 1.35 -13.46
CA VAL A 42 -63.95 0.37 -13.29
C VAL A 42 -62.61 1.09 -13.08
N GLU A 43 -62.36 2.17 -13.82
CA GLU A 43 -61.19 3.04 -13.70
C GLU A 43 -61.07 3.72 -12.32
N TYR A 44 -62.19 4.14 -11.72
CA TYR A 44 -62.23 4.70 -10.36
C TYR A 44 -61.98 3.66 -9.25
N ILE A 45 -62.34 2.39 -9.47
CA ILE A 45 -62.10 1.31 -8.50
C ILE A 45 -60.61 0.91 -8.52
N ASP A 46 -60.02 0.79 -9.71
CA ASP A 46 -58.59 0.50 -9.86
C ASP A 46 -57.71 1.64 -9.31
N LEU A 47 -58.11 2.90 -9.52
CA LEU A 47 -57.44 4.07 -8.94
C LEU A 47 -57.51 4.06 -7.40
N LYS A 48 -58.66 3.69 -6.82
CA LYS A 48 -58.83 3.60 -5.37
C LYS A 48 -57.93 2.53 -4.74
N ILE A 49 -57.85 1.35 -5.37
CA ILE A 49 -56.95 0.26 -4.91
C ILE A 49 -55.48 0.69 -5.05
N SER A 50 -55.13 1.37 -6.14
CA SER A 50 -53.78 1.90 -6.35
C SER A 50 -53.38 2.93 -5.29
N ILE A 51 -54.27 3.86 -4.93
CA ILE A 51 -54.02 4.88 -3.89
C ILE A 51 -53.93 4.24 -2.49
N GLU A 52 -54.74 3.22 -2.20
CA GLU A 52 -54.71 2.51 -0.92
C GLU A 52 -53.43 1.70 -0.74
N ASN A 53 -52.95 1.05 -1.81
CA ASN A 53 -51.65 0.39 -1.80
C ASN A 53 -50.50 1.42 -1.70
N ALA A 54 -50.58 2.53 -2.43
CA ALA A 54 -49.60 3.61 -2.35
C ALA A 54 -49.53 4.25 -0.95
N LEU A 55 -50.66 4.41 -0.27
CA LEU A 55 -50.74 4.90 1.11
C LEU A 55 -50.02 3.98 2.10
N ASN A 56 -50.26 2.67 2.01
CA ASN A 56 -49.59 1.69 2.87
C ASN A 56 -48.08 1.66 2.60
N THR A 57 -47.66 1.63 1.33
CA THR A 57 -46.24 1.67 0.96
C THR A 57 -45.57 2.97 1.38
N GLU A 58 -46.24 4.12 1.26
CA GLU A 58 -45.65 5.39 1.69
C GLU A 58 -45.53 5.51 3.20
N LYS A 59 -46.47 4.93 3.96
CA LYS A 59 -46.37 4.88 5.41
C LYS A 59 -45.15 4.07 5.87
N GLU A 60 -44.93 2.90 5.27
CA GLU A 60 -43.73 2.07 5.54
C GLU A 60 -42.44 2.80 5.13
N ASN A 61 -42.42 3.46 3.97
CA ASN A 61 -41.26 4.24 3.52
C ASN A 61 -40.94 5.41 4.47
N ILE A 62 -41.95 6.11 4.98
CA ILE A 62 -41.77 7.20 5.94
C ILE A 62 -41.16 6.68 7.24
N ASP A 63 -41.60 5.52 7.73
CA ASP A 63 -41.05 4.94 8.96
C ASP A 63 -39.59 4.50 8.75
N GLN A 64 -39.26 3.91 7.60
CA GLN A 64 -37.86 3.61 7.23
C GLN A 64 -37.02 4.88 7.12
N LEU A 65 -37.54 5.96 6.54
CA LEU A 65 -36.84 7.23 6.41
C LEU A 65 -36.60 7.89 7.76
N LYS A 66 -37.56 7.83 8.69
CA LYS A 66 -37.37 8.29 10.07
C LYS A 66 -36.27 7.49 10.77
N GLU A 67 -36.22 6.18 10.57
CA GLU A 67 -35.15 5.37 11.12
C GLU A 67 -33.78 5.75 10.53
N GLN A 68 -33.72 5.95 9.21
CA GLN A 68 -32.51 6.43 8.54
C GLN A 68 -32.09 7.82 9.04
N LEU A 69 -33.04 8.73 9.26
CA LEU A 69 -32.80 10.06 9.82
C LEU A 69 -32.20 9.96 11.22
N ASN A 70 -32.79 9.15 12.10
CA ASN A 70 -32.27 8.94 13.45
C ASN A 70 -30.84 8.36 13.43
N ARG A 71 -30.58 7.40 12.52
CA ARG A 71 -29.23 6.86 12.31
C ARG A 71 -28.26 7.91 11.76
N ALA A 72 -28.70 8.77 10.83
CA ALA A 72 -27.87 9.84 10.29
C ALA A 72 -27.54 10.91 11.35
N GLN A 73 -28.52 11.25 12.21
CA GLN A 73 -28.33 12.19 13.33
C GLN A 73 -27.41 11.61 14.42
N SER A 74 -27.50 10.31 14.73
CA SER A 74 -26.57 9.68 15.67
C SER A 74 -25.16 9.60 15.09
N LEU A 75 -25.02 9.25 13.82
CA LEU A 75 -23.75 9.28 13.09
C LEU A 75 -23.15 10.68 13.04
N LYS A 76 -23.96 11.74 12.91
CA LYS A 76 -23.48 13.13 12.97
C LYS A 76 -22.71 13.41 14.26
N LYS A 77 -23.18 12.93 15.42
CA LYS A 77 -22.47 13.11 16.71
C LYS A 77 -21.13 12.37 16.76
N VAL A 78 -21.11 11.12 16.27
CA VAL A 78 -19.88 10.32 16.17
C VAL A 78 -18.87 11.00 15.25
N MET A 79 -19.35 11.49 14.11
CA MET A 79 -18.56 12.21 13.11
C MET A 79 -17.90 13.46 13.67
N THR A 80 -18.61 14.25 14.48
CA THR A 80 -18.01 15.43 15.13
C THR A 80 -16.83 15.03 16.04
N THR A 81 -16.92 13.88 16.69
CA THR A 81 -15.85 13.34 17.53
C THR A 81 -14.65 12.92 16.67
N GLU A 82 -14.91 12.22 15.57
CA GLU A 82 -13.88 11.80 14.62
C GLU A 82 -13.15 13.00 13.98
N LEU A 83 -13.89 14.05 13.59
CA LEU A 83 -13.29 15.30 13.08
C LEU A 83 -12.43 16.00 14.13
N ASN A 84 -12.83 15.95 15.41
CA ASN A 84 -12.02 16.49 16.49
C ASN A 84 -10.73 15.68 16.67
N VAL A 85 -10.77 14.36 16.51
CA VAL A 85 -9.57 13.52 16.49
C VAL A 85 -8.65 13.94 15.35
N TYR A 86 -9.17 14.13 14.13
CA TYR A 86 -8.35 14.61 13.01
C TYR A 86 -7.76 16.00 13.25
N LYS A 87 -8.49 16.93 13.87
CA LYS A 87 -7.96 18.24 14.25
C LYS A 87 -6.84 18.13 15.29
N ILE A 88 -6.99 17.27 16.29
CA ILE A 88 -5.96 17.01 17.30
C ILE A 88 -4.72 16.39 16.64
N GLN A 89 -4.91 15.41 15.76
CA GLN A 89 -3.83 14.80 14.98
C GLN A 89 -3.11 15.86 14.14
N LEU A 90 -3.84 16.71 13.41
CA LEU A 90 -3.26 17.74 12.58
C LEU A 90 -2.42 18.75 13.38
N SER A 91 -2.89 19.15 14.57
CA SER A 91 -2.14 20.01 15.48
C SER A 91 -0.89 19.30 16.03
N SER A 92 -1.05 18.07 16.52
CA SER A 92 0.05 17.26 17.07
C SER A 92 1.15 16.99 16.04
N TYR A 93 0.76 16.55 14.85
CA TYR A 93 1.66 16.27 13.74
C TYR A 93 2.26 17.55 13.14
N GLY A 94 1.48 18.64 13.08
CA GLY A 94 2.00 19.97 12.75
C GLY A 94 3.11 20.42 13.70
N ASN A 95 2.95 20.19 15.01
CA ASN A 95 3.98 20.50 15.99
C ASN A 95 5.25 19.66 15.81
N LEU A 96 5.13 18.39 15.39
CA LEU A 96 6.30 17.55 15.10
C LEU A 96 7.17 18.15 13.98
N LEU A 97 6.55 18.75 12.97
CA LEU A 97 7.25 19.44 11.88
C LEU A 97 7.96 20.71 12.35
N LEU A 98 7.44 21.39 13.37
CA LEU A 98 8.04 22.62 13.89
C LEU A 98 9.25 22.38 14.80
N ILE A 99 9.32 21.20 15.42
CA ILE A 99 10.43 20.85 16.31
C ILE A 99 11.65 20.42 15.48
N ALA A 100 12.64 21.30 15.36
CA ALA A 100 13.86 21.06 14.57
C ALA A 100 14.60 19.74 14.96
N LYS A 101 14.52 19.33 16.24
CA LYS A 101 15.14 18.11 16.77
C LYS A 101 14.30 16.84 16.62
N THR A 102 13.15 16.90 15.94
CA THR A 102 12.35 15.69 15.71
C THR A 102 13.16 14.70 14.86
N LYS A 103 13.22 13.45 15.34
CA LYS A 103 13.87 12.34 14.65
C LYS A 103 13.13 12.00 13.36
N ILE A 104 13.86 11.62 12.31
CA ILE A 104 13.27 11.25 11.01
C ILE A 104 12.26 10.12 11.18
N GLU A 105 12.55 9.12 12.02
CA GLU A 105 11.63 8.00 12.25
C GLU A 105 10.28 8.44 12.84
N ASN A 106 10.26 9.47 13.67
CA ASN A 106 9.02 10.02 14.22
C ASN A 106 8.22 10.78 13.15
N LEU A 107 8.90 11.46 12.22
CA LEU A 107 8.26 12.13 11.09
C LEU A 107 7.68 11.10 10.10
N GLU A 108 8.42 10.05 9.78
CA GLU A 108 7.96 8.96 8.90
C GLU A 108 6.76 8.21 9.50
N LYS A 109 6.77 7.98 10.81
CA LYS A 109 5.63 7.39 11.52
C LYS A 109 4.39 8.31 11.47
N ALA A 110 4.55 9.58 11.84
CA ALA A 110 3.44 10.54 11.80
C ALA A 110 2.87 10.72 10.38
N TRP A 111 3.74 10.70 9.36
CA TRP A 111 3.34 10.72 7.96
C TRP A 111 2.54 9.47 7.57
N THR A 112 2.95 8.29 8.04
CA THR A 112 2.24 7.03 7.83
C THR A 112 0.86 7.05 8.46
N ASP A 113 0.76 7.47 9.72
CA ASP A 113 -0.51 7.60 10.44
C ASP A 113 -1.44 8.61 9.73
N ASN A 114 -0.90 9.75 9.28
CA ASN A 114 -1.65 10.74 8.50
C ASN A 114 -2.22 10.16 7.19
N ARG A 115 -1.47 9.29 6.53
CA ARG A 115 -1.92 8.62 5.30
C ARG A 115 -3.05 7.61 5.57
N ALA A 116 -2.98 6.87 6.68
CA ALA A 116 -4.07 5.99 7.10
C ALA A 116 -5.35 6.78 7.37
N SER A 117 -5.26 7.96 8.00
CA SER A 117 -6.41 8.87 8.17
C SER A 117 -6.97 9.36 6.83
N LEU A 118 -6.12 9.66 5.84
CA LEU A 118 -6.56 10.03 4.48
C LEU A 118 -7.34 8.91 3.78
N ASP A 119 -6.88 7.66 3.91
CA ASP A 119 -7.57 6.51 3.31
C ASP A 119 -8.96 6.31 3.95
N SER A 120 -9.05 6.43 5.29
CA SER A 120 -10.33 6.37 6.03
C SER A 120 -11.30 7.48 5.60
N ILE A 121 -10.83 8.72 5.47
CA ILE A 121 -11.65 9.84 4.98
C ILE A 121 -12.12 9.61 3.55
N ALA A 122 -11.28 9.05 2.69
CA ALA A 122 -11.65 8.75 1.31
C ALA A 122 -12.77 7.69 1.22
N ALA A 123 -12.72 6.65 2.06
CA ALA A 123 -13.79 5.65 2.17
C ALA A 123 -15.10 6.29 2.66
N ASN A 124 -15.04 7.12 3.72
CA ASN A 124 -16.19 7.85 4.26
C ASN A 124 -16.80 8.82 3.25
N LEU A 125 -15.98 9.51 2.44
CA LEU A 125 -16.44 10.39 1.36
C LEU A 125 -17.16 9.61 0.27
N LYS A 126 -16.66 8.43 -0.10
CA LYS A 126 -17.29 7.58 -1.10
C LYS A 126 -18.67 7.11 -0.62
N GLU A 127 -18.76 6.62 0.61
CA GLU A 127 -20.04 6.19 1.20
C GLU A 127 -21.03 7.36 1.29
N THR A 128 -20.58 8.53 1.77
CA THR A 128 -21.41 9.72 1.92
C THR A 128 -21.92 10.22 0.56
N ASN A 129 -21.08 10.23 -0.48
CA ASN A 129 -21.50 10.59 -1.83
C ASN A 129 -22.53 9.61 -2.39
N GLN A 130 -22.38 8.30 -2.15
CA GLN A 130 -23.35 7.32 -2.60
C GLN A 130 -24.72 7.53 -1.93
N LYS A 131 -24.74 7.78 -0.61
CA LYS A 131 -25.98 8.10 0.12
C LYS A 131 -26.61 9.41 -0.37
N LEU A 132 -25.81 10.44 -0.67
CA LEU A 132 -26.30 11.69 -1.25
C LEU A 132 -26.99 11.47 -2.60
N ILE A 133 -26.40 10.67 -3.47
CA ILE A 133 -26.99 10.35 -4.78
C ILE A 133 -28.35 9.67 -4.56
N THR A 134 -28.41 8.64 -3.72
CA THR A 134 -29.67 7.91 -3.44
C THR A 134 -30.75 8.82 -2.85
N VAL A 135 -30.40 9.67 -1.88
CA VAL A 135 -31.35 10.61 -1.26
C VAL A 135 -31.86 11.64 -2.27
N ASN A 136 -30.99 12.19 -3.12
CA ASN A 136 -31.39 13.16 -4.14
C ASN A 136 -32.30 12.53 -5.22
N GLU A 137 -31.99 11.31 -5.66
CA GLU A 137 -32.85 10.56 -6.58
C GLU A 137 -34.24 10.29 -5.97
N SER A 138 -34.29 9.89 -4.69
CA SER A 138 -35.56 9.70 -3.97
C SER A 138 -36.32 11.02 -3.83
N LEU A 139 -35.64 12.12 -3.49
CA LEU A 139 -36.25 13.43 -3.34
C LEU A 139 -36.87 13.91 -4.65
N GLN A 140 -36.16 13.74 -5.76
CA GLN A 140 -36.66 14.11 -7.08
C GLN A 140 -37.89 13.29 -7.47
N ARG A 141 -37.86 11.96 -7.29
CA ARG A 141 -39.03 11.10 -7.55
C ARG A 141 -40.23 11.48 -6.69
N THR A 142 -40.01 11.77 -5.40
CA THR A 142 -41.11 12.19 -4.51
C THR A 142 -41.67 13.55 -4.91
N LYS A 143 -40.84 14.50 -5.36
CA LYS A 143 -41.30 15.79 -5.91
C LYS A 143 -42.17 15.60 -7.16
N GLU A 144 -41.76 14.73 -8.08
CA GLU A 144 -42.52 14.41 -9.29
C GLU A 144 -43.88 13.74 -8.96
N GLN A 145 -43.88 12.77 -8.03
CA GLN A 145 -45.11 12.11 -7.56
C GLN A 145 -46.06 13.08 -6.84
N HIS A 146 -45.52 13.97 -5.99
CA HIS A 146 -46.31 14.99 -5.31
C HIS A 146 -46.98 15.92 -6.33
N ALA A 147 -46.23 16.44 -7.30
CA ALA A 147 -46.76 17.33 -8.34
C ALA A 147 -47.84 16.65 -9.20
N LEU A 148 -47.64 15.37 -9.56
CA LEU A 148 -48.63 14.60 -10.30
C LEU A 148 -49.93 14.43 -9.50
N ASN A 149 -49.83 14.07 -8.22
CA ASN A 149 -50.98 13.86 -7.35
C ASN A 149 -51.74 15.16 -7.04
N GLU A 150 -51.04 16.30 -6.88
CA GLU A 150 -51.69 17.61 -6.77
C GLU A 150 -52.49 17.97 -8.03
N LYS A 151 -51.93 17.69 -9.22
CA LYS A 151 -52.63 17.92 -10.48
C LYS A 151 -53.90 17.06 -10.58
N GLN A 152 -53.81 15.77 -10.24
CA GLN A 152 -54.96 14.87 -10.20
C GLN A 152 -56.01 15.32 -9.17
N LEU A 153 -55.60 15.80 -8.00
CA LEU A 153 -56.51 16.33 -6.99
C LEU A 153 -57.28 17.55 -7.52
N ALA A 154 -56.61 18.45 -8.23
CA ALA A 154 -57.24 19.62 -8.84
C ALA A 154 -58.26 19.22 -9.92
N GLU A 155 -57.88 18.28 -10.81
CA GLU A 155 -58.76 17.76 -11.86
C GLU A 155 -60.03 17.11 -11.28
N ILE A 156 -59.91 16.24 -10.27
CA ILE A 156 -61.06 15.57 -9.64
C ILE A 156 -61.97 16.59 -8.91
N LYS A 157 -61.39 17.63 -8.26
CA LYS A 157 -62.18 18.69 -7.62
C LYS A 157 -63.01 19.50 -8.64
N THR A 158 -62.45 19.79 -9.82
CA THR A 158 -63.16 20.55 -10.87
C THR A 158 -64.32 19.79 -11.51
N GLN A 159 -64.31 18.46 -11.47
CA GLN A 159 -65.38 17.62 -12.03
C GLN A 159 -66.64 17.52 -11.14
N GLY A 160 -66.59 18.05 -9.91
CA GLY A 160 -67.73 18.13 -8.99
C GLY A 160 -68.05 16.79 -8.32
N ALA A 161 -67.67 16.65 -7.04
CA ALA A 161 -67.92 15.46 -6.24
C ALA A 161 -69.41 15.33 -5.87
N LYS A 162 -70.18 14.57 -6.65
CA LYS A 162 -71.60 14.29 -6.39
C LYS A 162 -71.85 12.89 -5.80
N ASP A 163 -70.82 12.05 -5.70
CA ASP A 163 -70.91 10.65 -5.26
C ASP A 163 -70.02 10.37 -4.01
N PRO A 164 -70.50 9.59 -3.01
CA PRO A 164 -69.72 9.21 -1.82
C PRO A 164 -68.37 8.54 -2.10
N GLN A 165 -68.22 7.79 -3.20
CA GLN A 165 -66.96 7.15 -3.59
C GLN A 165 -65.92 8.18 -4.05
N THR A 166 -66.34 9.19 -4.81
CA THR A 166 -65.50 10.32 -5.22
C THR A 166 -65.02 11.13 -4.01
N THR A 167 -65.85 11.31 -2.99
CA THR A 167 -65.47 12.00 -1.75
C THR A 167 -64.42 11.23 -0.93
N ASN A 168 -64.56 9.90 -0.84
CA ASN A 168 -63.58 9.04 -0.17
C ASN A 168 -62.23 9.04 -0.91
N LEU A 169 -62.25 8.97 -2.25
CA LEU A 169 -61.06 9.08 -3.07
C LEU A 169 -60.33 10.42 -2.88
N LEU A 170 -61.07 11.54 -2.85
CA LEU A 170 -60.49 12.86 -2.56
C LEU A 170 -59.81 12.91 -1.20
N TYR A 171 -60.40 12.30 -0.18
CA TYR A 171 -59.78 12.20 1.15
C TYR A 171 -58.47 11.39 1.11
N LYS A 172 -58.49 10.19 0.51
CA LYS A 172 -57.29 9.33 0.40
C LYS A 172 -56.17 9.98 -0.42
N LEU A 173 -56.52 10.71 -1.48
CA LEU A 173 -55.52 11.42 -2.30
C LEU A 173 -54.90 12.60 -1.54
N GLN A 174 -55.70 13.33 -0.73
CA GLN A 174 -55.16 14.36 0.17
C GLN A 174 -54.25 13.77 1.24
N GLU A 175 -54.60 12.61 1.79
CA GLU A 175 -53.76 11.89 2.75
C GLU A 175 -52.43 11.46 2.11
N LEU A 176 -52.46 10.96 0.86
CA LEU A 176 -51.26 10.58 0.11
C LEU A 176 -50.35 11.78 -0.16
N ILE A 177 -50.91 12.92 -0.56
CA ILE A 177 -50.15 14.17 -0.77
C ILE A 177 -49.48 14.61 0.53
N LYS A 178 -50.19 14.53 1.67
CA LYS A 178 -49.61 14.85 2.99
C LYS A 178 -48.45 13.91 3.35
N HIS A 179 -48.58 12.61 3.06
CA HIS A 179 -47.49 11.64 3.25
C HIS A 179 -46.28 11.96 2.36
N LEU A 180 -46.51 12.28 1.08
CA LEU A 180 -45.44 12.67 0.16
C LEU A 180 -44.74 13.97 0.61
N SER A 181 -45.48 14.96 1.12
CA SER A 181 -44.89 16.18 1.71
C SER A 181 -44.00 15.84 2.92
N THR A 182 -44.49 14.99 3.82
CA THR A 182 -43.70 14.54 5.00
C THR A 182 -42.42 13.81 4.56
N LYS A 183 -42.52 12.96 3.51
CA LYS A 183 -41.38 12.27 2.93
C LYS A 183 -40.38 13.23 2.30
N MET A 184 -40.84 14.27 1.60
CA MET A 184 -39.97 15.32 1.06
C MET A 184 -39.20 16.03 2.17
N GLU A 185 -39.86 16.45 3.24
CA GLU A 185 -39.21 17.09 4.39
C GLU A 185 -38.12 16.21 5.00
N LEU A 186 -38.41 14.92 5.23
CA LEU A 186 -37.42 13.96 5.77
C LEU A 186 -36.23 13.77 4.82
N LEU A 187 -36.47 13.70 3.51
CA LEU A 187 -35.41 13.56 2.51
C LEU A 187 -34.56 14.84 2.40
N GLU A 188 -35.16 16.02 2.52
CA GLU A 188 -34.42 17.30 2.56
C GLU A 188 -33.56 17.40 3.82
N GLU A 189 -34.04 16.98 4.98
CA GLU A 189 -33.24 16.93 6.21
C GLU A 189 -32.08 15.93 6.09
N LEU A 190 -32.32 14.73 5.55
CA LEU A 190 -31.26 13.75 5.25
C LEU A 190 -30.20 14.31 4.29
N ASN A 191 -30.63 15.00 3.23
CA ASN A 191 -29.72 15.63 2.28
C ASN A 191 -28.88 16.72 2.96
N GLY A 192 -29.47 17.51 3.86
CA GLY A 192 -28.77 18.49 4.68
C GLY A 192 -27.67 17.85 5.54
N ILE A 193 -27.98 16.75 6.24
CA ILE A 193 -27.00 16.04 7.09
C ILE A 193 -25.83 15.49 6.25
N TYR A 194 -26.12 14.81 5.13
CA TYR A 194 -25.05 14.21 4.32
C TYR A 194 -24.22 15.25 3.56
N SER A 195 -24.82 16.35 3.10
CA SER A 195 -24.09 17.44 2.44
C SER A 195 -23.14 18.15 3.41
N GLU A 196 -23.58 18.43 4.64
CA GLU A 196 -22.73 18.97 5.70
C GLU A 196 -21.57 18.01 6.00
N ARG A 197 -21.85 16.70 6.13
CA ARG A 197 -20.82 15.68 6.36
C ARG A 197 -19.79 15.65 5.24
N LYS A 198 -20.22 15.72 3.98
CA LYS A 198 -19.32 15.75 2.82
C LYS A 198 -18.37 16.93 2.89
N VAL A 199 -18.88 18.14 3.13
CA VAL A 199 -18.05 19.36 3.24
C VAL A 199 -17.02 19.23 4.37
N GLN A 200 -17.43 18.73 5.53
CA GLN A 200 -16.53 18.55 6.67
C GLN A 200 -15.41 17.53 6.37
N LEU A 201 -15.74 16.42 5.70
CA LEU A 201 -14.76 15.42 5.26
C LEU A 201 -13.80 15.97 4.21
N GLU A 202 -14.29 16.73 3.22
CA GLU A 202 -13.46 17.35 2.19
C GLU A 202 -12.46 18.35 2.80
N ASN A 203 -12.90 19.16 3.77
CA ASN A 203 -12.03 20.09 4.49
C ASN A 203 -10.95 19.35 5.29
N ALA A 204 -11.31 18.27 6.01
CA ALA A 204 -10.34 17.45 6.73
C ALA A 204 -9.34 16.77 5.78
N GLN A 205 -9.82 16.27 4.64
CA GLN A 205 -8.98 15.66 3.61
C GLN A 205 -7.94 16.65 3.08
N GLN A 206 -8.36 17.86 2.70
CA GLN A 206 -7.46 18.90 2.17
C GLN A 206 -6.35 19.23 3.17
N ALA A 207 -6.70 19.40 4.45
CA ALA A 207 -5.76 19.74 5.50
C ALA A 207 -4.71 18.63 5.73
N LEU A 208 -5.13 17.36 5.73
CA LEU A 208 -4.23 16.21 5.87
C LEU A 208 -3.36 15.98 4.61
N VAL A 209 -3.85 16.29 3.42
CA VAL A 209 -3.07 16.27 2.17
C VAL A 209 -1.96 17.33 2.22
N GLU A 210 -2.28 18.55 2.64
CA GLU A 210 -1.27 19.62 2.78
C GLU A 210 -0.20 19.22 3.80
N LEU A 211 -0.62 18.66 4.94
CA LEU A 211 0.29 18.17 5.96
C LEU A 211 1.20 17.03 5.44
N SER A 212 0.63 16.10 4.67
CA SER A 212 1.39 15.01 4.02
C SER A 212 2.52 15.56 3.15
N LYS A 213 2.24 16.61 2.37
CA LYS A 213 3.24 17.24 1.51
C LYS A 213 4.37 17.90 2.32
N LYS A 214 4.05 18.54 3.44
CA LYS A 214 5.06 19.14 4.34
C LYS A 214 5.95 18.07 4.99
N PHE A 215 5.38 16.92 5.37
CA PHE A 215 6.16 15.78 5.85
C PHE A 215 7.14 15.26 4.80
N GLU A 216 6.68 15.02 3.56
CA GLU A 216 7.55 14.55 2.48
C GLU A 216 8.74 15.49 2.27
N GLN A 217 8.47 16.80 2.21
CA GLN A 217 9.52 17.82 2.06
C GLN A 217 10.52 17.79 3.22
N GLN A 218 10.06 17.79 4.48
CA GLN A 218 10.96 17.77 5.64
C GLN A 218 11.74 16.47 5.78
N ILE A 219 11.13 15.32 5.47
CA ILE A 219 11.80 14.03 5.52
C ILE A 219 12.94 14.02 4.50
N ASP A 220 12.69 14.49 3.28
CA ASP A 220 13.71 14.57 2.23
C ASP A 220 14.84 15.55 2.60
N GLU A 221 14.51 16.70 3.18
CA GLU A 221 15.50 17.69 3.65
C GLU A 221 16.36 17.12 4.79
N LYS A 222 15.75 16.50 5.80
CA LYS A 222 16.47 15.90 6.92
C LYS A 222 17.34 14.73 6.48
N LYS A 223 16.87 13.89 5.56
CA LYS A 223 17.70 12.81 4.98
C LYS A 223 18.94 13.36 4.29
N LYS A 224 18.82 14.50 3.59
CA LYS A 224 19.97 15.17 2.98
C LYS A 224 20.90 15.78 4.04
N GLN A 225 20.35 16.46 5.05
CA GLN A 225 21.14 17.09 6.12
C GLN A 225 21.91 16.06 6.94
N GLU A 226 21.29 14.93 7.29
CA GLU A 226 21.93 13.85 8.06
C GLU A 226 23.16 13.25 7.36
N LEU A 227 23.23 13.30 6.02
CA LEU A 227 24.42 12.87 5.28
C LEU A 227 25.64 13.79 5.52
N PHE A 228 25.42 15.07 5.82
CA PHE A 228 26.47 16.08 5.88
C PHE A 228 26.71 16.68 7.27
N GLU A 229 25.76 16.52 8.20
CA GLU A 229 25.92 16.94 9.58
C GLU A 229 26.87 16.00 10.35
N ARG A 230 27.80 16.59 11.09
CA ARG A 230 28.72 15.84 11.95
C ARG A 230 27.94 15.28 13.14
N GLY A 231 27.78 13.96 13.17
CA GLY A 231 27.20 13.25 14.31
C GLY A 231 28.02 13.45 15.58
N ILE A 232 27.38 13.24 16.73
CA ILE A 232 28.05 13.25 18.04
C ILE A 232 29.23 12.26 17.98
N ASN A 233 30.44 12.69 18.38
CA ASN A 233 31.62 11.82 18.40
C ASN A 233 31.26 10.44 19.00
N PRO A 234 31.48 9.34 18.28
CA PRO A 234 31.03 8.01 18.69
C PRO A 234 31.63 7.57 20.03
N LEU A 235 32.85 8.03 20.32
CA LEU A 235 33.55 7.82 21.58
C LEU A 235 32.91 8.53 22.78
N LYS A 236 32.20 9.65 22.55
CA LYS A 236 31.41 10.33 23.60
C LYS A 236 30.01 9.72 23.74
N ALA A 237 29.48 9.10 22.70
CA ALA A 237 28.19 8.40 22.72
C ALA A 237 28.26 7.02 23.42
N LEU A 238 29.46 6.45 23.60
CA LEU A 238 29.74 5.20 24.31
C LEU A 238 29.56 5.30 25.85
N GLU A 239 28.56 6.04 26.33
CA GLU A 239 28.20 6.00 27.74
C GLU A 239 27.55 4.64 28.08
N LEU A 240 28.22 3.84 28.91
CA LEU A 240 27.78 2.50 29.35
C LEU A 240 26.32 2.47 29.86
N LYS A 241 25.85 3.56 30.46
CA LYS A 241 24.46 3.70 30.93
C LYS A 241 23.44 3.74 29.78
N GLN A 242 23.81 4.28 28.63
CA GLN A 242 22.93 4.37 27.46
C GLN A 242 22.88 3.04 26.68
N ILE A 243 24.00 2.31 26.67
CA ILE A 243 24.07 0.93 26.13
C ILE A 243 23.11 0.03 26.91
N GLY A 244 23.10 0.09 28.24
CA GLY A 244 22.16 -0.69 29.06
C GLY A 244 20.69 -0.38 28.78
N LYS A 245 20.35 0.90 28.54
CA LYS A 245 18.98 1.30 28.17
C LYS A 245 18.57 0.78 26.79
N ASP A 246 19.47 0.87 25.81
CA ASP A 246 19.21 0.35 24.47
C ASP A 246 19.14 -1.18 24.45
N LEU A 247 19.93 -1.86 25.29
CA LEU A 247 19.91 -3.32 25.43
C LEU A 247 18.61 -3.81 26.05
N ASN A 248 18.10 -3.12 27.08
CA ASN A 248 16.82 -3.43 27.70
C ASN A 248 15.64 -3.16 26.75
N ARG A 249 15.74 -2.14 25.88
CA ARG A 249 14.74 -1.91 24.83
C ARG A 249 14.78 -3.00 23.77
N LEU A 250 15.98 -3.41 23.34
CA LEU A 250 16.17 -4.49 22.39
C LEU A 250 15.64 -5.81 22.97
N SER A 251 15.97 -6.16 24.21
CA SER A 251 15.50 -7.39 24.84
C SER A 251 13.97 -7.40 24.98
N GLY A 252 13.38 -6.29 25.43
CA GLY A 252 11.92 -6.14 25.51
C GLY A 252 11.23 -6.31 24.15
N LYS A 253 11.77 -5.70 23.09
CA LYS A 253 11.20 -5.84 21.74
C LYS A 253 11.43 -7.23 21.13
N ILE A 254 12.61 -7.83 21.30
CA ILE A 254 12.88 -9.20 20.86
C ILE A 254 11.91 -10.17 21.55
N PHE A 255 11.73 -10.02 22.87
CA PHE A 255 10.78 -10.85 23.60
C PHE A 255 9.35 -10.66 23.08
N SER A 256 8.96 -9.42 22.75
CA SER A 256 7.65 -9.15 22.16
C SER A 256 7.44 -9.79 20.78
N MET A 257 8.50 -10.02 19.98
CA MET A 257 8.39 -10.75 18.70
C MET A 257 8.14 -12.24 18.86
N PHE A 258 8.48 -12.81 20.01
CA PHE A 258 8.11 -14.18 20.35
C PHE A 258 6.68 -14.28 20.90
N LEU A 259 6.04 -13.16 21.24
CA LEU A 259 4.65 -13.14 21.66
C LEU A 259 3.71 -13.19 20.45
N LYS A 260 2.66 -14.00 20.56
CA LYS A 260 1.62 -14.15 19.52
C LYS A 260 0.90 -12.82 19.24
N ASP A 261 0.67 -12.01 20.27
CA ASP A 261 -0.08 -10.75 20.18
C ASP A 261 0.59 -9.73 19.26
N PHE A 262 1.93 -9.72 19.22
CA PHE A 262 2.68 -8.86 18.30
C PHE A 262 2.36 -9.18 16.84
N TRP A 263 2.41 -10.47 16.47
CA TRP A 263 2.09 -10.91 15.11
C TRP A 263 0.62 -10.73 14.78
N VAL A 264 -0.29 -10.92 15.75
CA VAL A 264 -1.72 -10.68 15.54
C VAL A 264 -1.97 -9.21 15.22
N ASN A 265 -1.37 -8.27 15.96
CA ASN A 265 -1.53 -6.83 15.74
C ASN A 265 -0.94 -6.37 14.40
N GLU A 266 0.25 -6.87 14.05
CA GLU A 266 0.91 -6.51 12.79
C GLU A 266 0.20 -7.12 11.58
N LEU A 267 -0.27 -8.37 11.69
CA LEU A 267 -1.07 -9.01 10.64
C LEU A 267 -2.46 -8.41 10.51
N THR A 268 -3.10 -7.99 11.61
CA THR A 268 -4.39 -7.28 11.54
C THR A 268 -4.24 -5.89 10.96
N ALA A 269 -3.12 -5.20 11.18
CA ALA A 269 -2.85 -3.94 10.47
C ALA A 269 -2.75 -4.15 8.95
N ILE A 270 -2.10 -5.24 8.51
CA ILE A 270 -2.06 -5.62 7.09
C ILE A 270 -3.46 -6.02 6.59
N TRP A 271 -4.23 -6.76 7.40
CA TRP A 271 -5.56 -7.27 7.05
C TRP A 271 -6.62 -6.17 6.96
N ASN A 272 -6.60 -5.21 7.87
CA ASN A 272 -7.55 -4.10 7.94
C ASN A 272 -7.23 -2.98 6.94
N SER A 273 -6.06 -3.04 6.28
CA SER A 273 -5.82 -2.19 5.12
C SER A 273 -6.75 -2.65 3.99
N GLU A 274 -7.83 -1.90 3.75
CA GLU A 274 -8.89 -2.21 2.76
C GLU A 274 -8.37 -2.49 1.32
N ASN A 275 -7.09 -2.24 1.07
CA ASN A 275 -6.42 -2.39 -0.21
C ASN A 275 -5.50 -3.63 -0.33
N PHE A 276 -5.29 -4.43 0.71
CA PHE A 276 -4.46 -5.66 0.62
C PHE A 276 -5.30 -6.87 0.24
N LEU A 277 -5.54 -7.06 -1.06
CA LEU A 277 -6.17 -8.26 -1.59
C LEU A 277 -5.18 -9.43 -1.57
N ILE A 278 -5.05 -10.09 -0.43
CA ILE A 278 -4.14 -11.24 -0.19
C ILE A 278 -4.27 -12.29 -1.29
N VAL A 279 -5.50 -12.65 -1.63
CA VAL A 279 -5.80 -13.67 -2.64
C VAL A 279 -5.26 -13.24 -4.01
N THR A 280 -5.54 -12.00 -4.42
CA THR A 280 -5.04 -11.45 -5.69
C THR A 280 -3.52 -11.35 -5.70
N PHE A 281 -2.90 -10.96 -4.58
CA PHE A 281 -1.45 -10.92 -4.42
C PHE A 281 -0.81 -12.30 -4.67
N PHE A 282 -1.31 -13.35 -4.01
CA PHE A 282 -0.78 -14.70 -4.19
C PHE A 282 -1.01 -15.24 -5.60
N ILE A 283 -2.19 -15.00 -6.20
CA ILE A 283 -2.48 -15.42 -7.58
C ILE A 283 -1.50 -14.76 -8.57
N ILE A 284 -1.34 -13.44 -8.49
CA ILE A 284 -0.42 -12.72 -9.39
C ILE A 284 1.02 -13.16 -9.12
N PHE A 285 1.42 -13.35 -7.85
CA PHE A 285 2.75 -13.83 -7.50
C PHE A 285 3.04 -15.20 -8.11
N ILE A 286 2.10 -16.15 -8.01
CA ILE A 286 2.24 -17.50 -8.59
C ILE A 286 2.39 -17.42 -10.11
N ILE A 287 1.53 -16.63 -10.79
CA ILE A 287 1.61 -16.43 -12.25
C ILE A 287 2.97 -15.83 -12.63
N PHE A 288 3.42 -14.81 -11.89
CA PHE A 288 4.70 -14.15 -12.13
C PHE A 288 5.88 -15.11 -11.94
N GLN A 289 5.89 -15.91 -10.87
CA GLN A 289 6.92 -16.93 -10.65
C GLN A 289 6.90 -18.03 -11.72
N PHE A 290 5.72 -18.44 -12.17
CA PHE A 290 5.58 -19.39 -13.26
C PHE A 290 6.17 -18.84 -14.57
N LEU A 291 5.89 -17.59 -14.91
CA LEU A 291 6.47 -16.91 -16.08
C LEU A 291 8.00 -16.82 -15.99
N LEU A 292 8.53 -16.48 -14.81
CA LEU A 292 9.98 -16.47 -14.56
C LEU A 292 10.60 -17.86 -14.69
N PHE A 293 9.93 -18.90 -14.18
CA PHE A 293 10.41 -20.28 -14.35
C PHE A 293 10.40 -20.71 -15.82
N ARG A 294 9.39 -20.32 -16.59
CA ARG A 294 9.34 -20.53 -18.04
C ARG A 294 10.47 -19.79 -18.76
N LEU A 295 10.71 -18.53 -18.39
CA LEU A 295 11.82 -17.73 -18.93
C LEU A 295 13.18 -18.37 -18.61
N LYS A 296 13.36 -18.86 -17.38
CA LYS A 296 14.55 -19.62 -16.96
C LYS A 296 14.78 -20.84 -17.86
N ASN A 297 13.74 -21.62 -18.13
CA ASN A 297 13.84 -22.80 -18.99
C ASN A 297 14.14 -22.43 -20.45
N TYR A 298 13.59 -21.32 -20.94
CA TYR A 298 13.95 -20.78 -22.26
C TYR A 298 15.43 -20.36 -22.33
N CYS A 299 15.94 -19.65 -21.32
CA CYS A 299 17.35 -19.25 -21.22
C CYS A 299 18.31 -20.44 -21.17
N LYS A 300 17.92 -21.56 -20.52
CA LYS A 300 18.72 -22.80 -20.56
C LYS A 300 18.90 -23.34 -21.98
N GLY A 301 17.89 -23.21 -22.84
CA GLY A 301 17.98 -23.62 -24.25
C GLY A 301 19.02 -22.83 -25.05
N LEU A 302 19.28 -21.57 -24.66
CA LEU A 302 20.32 -20.74 -25.29
C LEU A 302 21.75 -21.13 -24.86
N GLU A 303 21.89 -21.80 -23.71
CA GLU A 303 23.19 -22.24 -23.16
C GLU A 303 23.80 -23.42 -23.94
N ILE A 304 22.96 -24.22 -24.61
CA ILE A 304 23.35 -25.46 -25.30
C ILE A 304 23.95 -25.17 -26.70
N LYS A 305 23.81 -23.95 -27.23
CA LYS A 305 24.33 -23.59 -28.56
C LYS A 305 25.86 -23.45 -28.59
N PRO A 306 26.53 -23.72 -29.72
CA PRO A 306 28.00 -23.73 -29.85
C PRO A 306 28.70 -22.37 -29.60
N PHE A 307 27.95 -21.29 -29.39
CA PHE A 307 28.45 -19.96 -29.00
C PHE A 307 29.16 -19.93 -27.63
N SER A 308 29.00 -20.98 -26.79
CA SER A 308 29.55 -21.05 -25.44
C SER A 308 31.08 -21.04 -25.37
N LYS A 309 31.79 -21.47 -26.43
CA LYS A 309 33.26 -21.54 -26.44
C LYS A 309 33.95 -20.21 -26.78
N GLN A 310 33.27 -19.28 -27.47
CA GLN A 310 33.89 -18.03 -27.95
C GLN A 310 33.84 -16.88 -26.92
N PHE A 311 32.84 -16.85 -26.01
CA PHE A 311 32.67 -15.75 -25.05
C PHE A 311 32.40 -16.23 -23.61
N PRO A 312 33.44 -16.67 -22.87
CA PRO A 312 33.27 -17.24 -21.53
C PRO A 312 32.65 -16.27 -20.52
N CYS A 313 32.98 -14.98 -20.59
CA CYS A 313 32.38 -13.98 -19.69
C CYS A 313 30.88 -13.78 -19.94
N ARG A 314 30.43 -13.85 -21.20
CA ARG A 314 29.00 -13.75 -21.53
C ARG A 314 28.22 -14.96 -21.03
N LEU A 315 28.82 -16.15 -21.14
CA LEU A 315 28.24 -17.39 -20.61
C LEU A 315 28.10 -17.32 -19.09
N LEU A 316 29.12 -16.82 -18.37
CA LEU A 316 29.07 -16.64 -16.92
C LEU A 316 27.93 -15.70 -16.50
N VAL A 317 27.79 -14.56 -17.18
CA VAL A 317 26.70 -13.61 -16.89
C VAL A 317 25.33 -14.25 -17.15
N LEU A 318 25.18 -14.98 -18.26
CA LEU A 318 23.92 -15.66 -18.59
C LEU A 318 23.58 -16.75 -17.58
N GLN A 319 24.56 -17.56 -17.16
CA GLN A 319 24.38 -18.61 -16.14
C GLN A 319 24.03 -18.03 -14.77
N LEU A 320 24.71 -16.94 -14.37
CA LEU A 320 24.44 -16.24 -13.12
C LEU A 320 23.01 -15.68 -13.13
N PHE A 321 22.63 -14.98 -14.20
CA PHE A 321 21.30 -14.43 -14.40
C PHE A 321 20.21 -15.50 -14.36
N ASN A 322 20.41 -16.60 -15.10
CA ASN A 322 19.47 -17.72 -15.17
C ASN A 322 19.26 -18.40 -13.81
N ARG A 323 20.33 -18.51 -13.00
CA ARG A 323 20.26 -19.13 -11.68
C ARG A 323 19.61 -18.24 -10.63
N SER A 324 19.71 -16.93 -10.78
CA SER A 324 19.10 -15.95 -9.86
C SER A 324 17.72 -15.46 -10.25
N LEU A 325 17.29 -15.70 -11.48
CA LEU A 325 16.03 -15.24 -12.06
C LEU A 325 14.80 -15.38 -11.13
N PRO A 326 14.55 -16.53 -10.46
CA PRO A 326 13.41 -16.63 -9.54
C PRO A 326 13.56 -15.74 -8.30
N LEU A 327 14.76 -15.66 -7.71
CA LEU A 327 15.00 -14.88 -6.49
C LEU A 327 14.98 -13.37 -6.78
N MET A 328 15.64 -12.96 -7.87
CA MET A 328 15.60 -11.59 -8.38
C MET A 328 14.17 -11.18 -8.71
N GLY A 329 13.41 -12.09 -9.32
CA GLY A 329 12.00 -11.93 -9.56
C GLY A 329 11.18 -11.72 -8.29
N THR A 330 11.38 -12.55 -7.27
CA THR A 330 10.70 -12.40 -5.97
C THR A 330 10.97 -11.03 -5.36
N VAL A 331 12.23 -10.59 -5.33
CA VAL A 331 12.62 -9.26 -4.82
C VAL A 331 11.90 -8.16 -5.61
N LEU A 332 11.99 -8.21 -6.94
CA LEU A 332 11.40 -7.21 -7.83
C LEU A 332 9.88 -7.15 -7.66
N PHE A 333 9.23 -8.29 -7.58
CA PHE A 333 7.78 -8.37 -7.41
C PHE A 333 7.34 -7.76 -6.09
N ILE A 334 7.95 -8.17 -4.98
CA ILE A 334 7.61 -7.66 -3.65
C ILE A 334 7.87 -6.16 -3.59
N TYR A 335 9.00 -5.70 -4.11
CA TYR A 335 9.35 -4.26 -4.13
C TYR A 335 8.36 -3.43 -4.97
N VAL A 336 8.05 -3.86 -6.20
CA VAL A 336 7.12 -3.14 -7.08
C VAL A 336 5.71 -3.16 -6.50
N TYR A 337 5.25 -4.31 -5.99
CA TYR A 337 3.94 -4.42 -5.37
C TYR A 337 3.84 -3.51 -4.13
N ALA A 338 4.84 -3.56 -3.25
CA ALA A 338 4.90 -2.73 -2.06
C ALA A 338 4.99 -1.24 -2.39
N SER A 339 5.67 -0.86 -3.47
CA SER A 339 5.76 0.53 -3.93
C SER A 339 4.44 1.03 -4.51
N ILE A 340 3.80 0.25 -5.38
CA ILE A 340 2.50 0.62 -6.00
C ILE A 340 1.42 0.77 -4.95
N ARG A 341 1.42 -0.10 -3.95
CA ARG A 341 0.46 -0.07 -2.84
C ARG A 341 0.91 0.79 -1.67
N LEU A 342 2.09 1.42 -1.76
CA LEU A 342 2.71 2.25 -0.72
C LEU A 342 2.99 1.54 0.61
N PHE A 343 2.80 0.22 0.66
CA PHE A 343 3.15 -0.62 1.79
C PHE A 343 4.65 -0.65 2.07
N TYR A 344 5.47 -0.29 1.09
CA TYR A 344 6.91 -0.17 1.30
C TYR A 344 7.22 0.80 2.44
N SER A 345 6.50 1.93 2.54
CA SER A 345 6.78 2.91 3.61
C SER A 345 5.94 2.70 4.86
N THR A 346 4.76 2.07 4.75
CA THR A 346 3.83 1.92 5.87
C THR A 346 4.04 0.65 6.69
N VAL A 347 4.59 -0.42 6.10
CA VAL A 347 4.77 -1.71 6.78
C VAL A 347 6.27 -2.04 6.87
N PRO A 348 6.92 -1.75 8.01
CA PRO A 348 8.35 -1.98 8.20
C PRO A 348 8.80 -3.44 7.94
N LEU A 349 7.94 -4.43 8.22
CA LEU A 349 8.22 -5.84 7.93
C LEU A 349 8.51 -6.10 6.45
N ILE A 350 7.83 -5.39 5.55
CA ILE A 350 8.04 -5.56 4.11
C ILE A 350 9.41 -5.04 3.70
N GLN A 351 9.84 -3.90 4.24
CA GLN A 351 11.18 -3.35 3.99
C GLN A 351 12.26 -4.34 4.42
N ILE A 352 12.17 -4.88 5.65
CA ILE A 352 13.13 -5.87 6.16
C ILE A 352 13.15 -7.10 5.27
N THR A 353 11.98 -7.60 4.89
CA THR A 353 11.87 -8.78 4.03
C THR A 353 12.58 -8.55 2.70
N ILE A 354 12.40 -7.37 2.09
CA ILE A 354 13.11 -6.98 0.87
C ILE A 354 14.62 -6.92 1.10
N TYR A 355 15.08 -6.28 2.18
CA TYR A 355 16.52 -6.20 2.50
C TYR A 355 17.15 -7.57 2.73
N ILE A 356 16.48 -8.45 3.48
CA ILE A 356 16.93 -9.83 3.68
C ILE A 356 17.01 -10.56 2.33
N LEU A 357 15.98 -10.47 1.50
CA LEU A 357 15.99 -11.11 0.18
C LEU A 357 17.10 -10.56 -0.73
N LEU A 358 17.39 -9.26 -0.66
CA LEU A 358 18.52 -8.63 -1.37
C LEU A 358 19.87 -9.16 -0.87
N ILE A 359 20.09 -9.25 0.45
CA ILE A 359 21.30 -9.83 1.03
C ILE A 359 21.48 -11.28 0.54
N PHE A 360 20.40 -12.07 0.54
CA PHE A 360 20.41 -13.42 0.00
C PHE A 360 20.73 -13.45 -1.49
N LEU A 361 20.20 -12.51 -2.28
CA LEU A 361 20.46 -12.40 -3.71
C LEU A 361 21.94 -12.12 -4.00
N PHE A 362 22.50 -11.08 -3.37
CA PHE A 362 23.90 -10.70 -3.57
C PHE A 362 24.88 -11.76 -3.08
N THR A 363 24.64 -12.36 -1.91
CA THR A 363 25.52 -13.41 -1.38
C THR A 363 25.44 -14.66 -2.24
N ARG A 364 24.26 -15.04 -2.74
CA ARG A 364 24.08 -16.13 -3.69
C ARG A 364 24.76 -15.85 -5.03
N TRP A 365 24.68 -14.62 -5.55
CA TRP A 365 25.44 -14.21 -6.72
C TRP A 365 26.94 -14.40 -6.51
N GLY A 366 27.46 -14.00 -5.35
CA GLY A 366 28.86 -14.23 -4.99
C GLY A 366 29.24 -15.72 -5.01
N PHE A 367 28.46 -16.59 -4.37
CA PHE A 367 28.73 -18.03 -4.36
C PHE A 367 28.64 -18.67 -5.75
N ASP A 368 27.63 -18.28 -6.52
CA ASP A 368 27.38 -18.81 -7.85
C ASP A 368 28.48 -18.35 -8.82
N LEU A 369 28.91 -17.10 -8.72
CA LEU A 369 30.05 -16.58 -9.45
C LEU A 369 31.34 -17.33 -9.09
N LEU A 370 31.64 -17.53 -7.81
CA LEU A 370 32.82 -18.30 -7.39
C LEU A 370 32.80 -19.75 -7.90
N LYS A 371 31.62 -20.39 -7.89
CA LYS A 371 31.44 -21.76 -8.39
C LYS A 371 31.63 -21.84 -9.91
N LEU A 372 30.97 -20.97 -10.67
CA LEU A 372 31.03 -20.98 -12.13
C LEU A 372 32.42 -20.56 -12.64
N TRP A 373 33.07 -19.61 -11.97
CA TRP A 373 34.43 -19.19 -12.28
C TRP A 373 35.42 -20.35 -12.12
N ASN A 374 35.29 -21.15 -11.04
CA ASN A 374 36.18 -22.30 -10.81
C ASN A 374 35.93 -23.48 -11.77
N GLN A 375 34.78 -23.53 -12.45
CA GLN A 375 34.48 -24.56 -13.46
C GLN A 375 35.12 -24.26 -14.83
N GLY A 376 35.53 -23.03 -15.09
CA GLY A 376 36.15 -22.63 -16.35
C GLY A 376 37.63 -23.05 -16.45
N LYS A 377 38.00 -23.77 -17.51
CA LYS A 377 39.37 -24.27 -17.73
C LYS A 377 40.44 -23.18 -17.94
N ARG A 378 40.07 -21.93 -18.26
CA ARG A 378 41.03 -20.86 -18.65
C ARG A 378 41.52 -19.97 -17.49
N TYR A 379 40.72 -19.76 -16.46
CA TYR A 379 41.04 -18.81 -15.37
C TYR A 379 40.59 -19.38 -14.03
N ARG A 380 41.23 -20.45 -13.58
CA ARG A 380 40.85 -21.11 -12.32
C ARG A 380 41.35 -20.28 -11.13
N ILE A 381 40.45 -19.93 -10.21
CA ILE A 381 40.86 -19.34 -8.92
C ILE A 381 41.61 -20.42 -8.15
N SER A 382 42.72 -20.05 -7.53
CA SER A 382 43.48 -20.98 -6.68
C SER A 382 42.58 -21.64 -5.64
N ASP A 383 42.68 -22.96 -5.51
CA ASP A 383 41.94 -23.73 -4.49
C ASP A 383 42.28 -23.22 -3.06
N GLN A 384 43.42 -22.52 -2.88
CA GLN A 384 43.80 -21.88 -1.62
C GLN A 384 43.07 -20.55 -1.34
N LEU A 385 42.66 -19.80 -2.37
CA LEU A 385 41.99 -18.49 -2.21
C LEU A 385 40.46 -18.61 -2.13
N LEU A 386 39.91 -19.66 -2.73
CA LEU A 386 38.48 -19.96 -2.73
C LEU A 386 37.84 -20.01 -1.33
N PRO A 387 38.43 -20.66 -0.29
CA PRO A 387 37.82 -20.69 1.04
C PRO A 387 37.73 -19.31 1.69
N TYR A 388 38.71 -18.43 1.47
CA TYR A 388 38.69 -17.07 2.03
C TYR A 388 37.61 -16.20 1.39
N LEU A 389 37.43 -16.27 0.06
CA LEU A 389 36.35 -15.57 -0.65
C LEU A 389 34.97 -16.09 -0.24
N ARG A 390 34.83 -17.41 -0.02
CA ARG A 390 33.60 -17.99 0.53
C ARG A 390 33.36 -17.51 1.97
N SER A 391 34.40 -17.47 2.80
CA SER A 391 34.33 -16.98 4.17
C SER A 391 33.86 -15.52 4.22
N LEU A 392 34.32 -14.65 3.31
CA LEU A 392 33.83 -13.27 3.20
C LEU A 392 32.32 -13.20 2.97
N LEU A 393 31.81 -13.97 2.00
CA LEU A 393 30.37 -13.99 1.70
C LEU A 393 29.54 -14.53 2.88
N ILE A 394 30.08 -15.49 3.61
CA ILE A 394 29.47 -16.01 4.85
C ILE A 394 29.44 -14.90 5.90
N ILE A 395 30.57 -14.25 6.19
CA ILE A 395 30.68 -13.17 7.18
C ILE A 395 29.69 -12.04 6.84
N ILE A 396 29.68 -11.55 5.59
CA ILE A 396 28.74 -10.51 5.13
C ILE A 396 27.29 -10.95 5.36
N ARG A 397 26.92 -12.19 5.01
CA ARG A 397 25.55 -12.68 5.17
C ARG A 397 25.13 -12.78 6.64
N PHE A 398 25.97 -13.41 7.46
CA PHE A 398 25.69 -13.61 8.88
C PHE A 398 25.71 -12.31 9.68
N PHE A 399 26.41 -11.28 9.20
CA PHE A 399 26.37 -9.96 9.79
C PHE A 399 25.19 -9.12 9.31
N ALA A 400 24.96 -9.04 7.99
CA ALA A 400 23.97 -8.14 7.41
C ALA A 400 22.53 -8.49 7.81
N ILE A 401 22.19 -9.78 7.92
CA ILE A 401 20.84 -10.21 8.33
C ILE A 401 20.48 -9.72 9.75
N PRO A 402 21.23 -10.08 10.81
CA PRO A 402 20.93 -9.58 12.15
C PRO A 402 21.09 -8.06 12.25
N TYR A 403 22.03 -7.45 11.51
CA TYR A 403 22.15 -6.00 11.47
C TYR A 403 20.86 -5.33 11.01
N VAL A 404 20.28 -5.74 9.88
CA VAL A 404 19.01 -5.20 9.38
C VAL A 404 17.86 -5.41 10.38
N ILE A 405 17.81 -6.57 11.04
CA ILE A 405 16.80 -6.85 12.06
C ILE A 405 16.96 -5.91 13.27
N ILE A 406 18.19 -5.65 13.71
CA ILE A 406 18.47 -4.73 14.82
C ILE A 406 18.17 -3.27 14.44
N VAL A 407 18.51 -2.86 13.22
CA VAL A 407 18.17 -1.53 12.68
C VAL A 407 16.67 -1.32 12.75
N TRP A 408 15.90 -2.31 12.34
CA TRP A 408 14.44 -2.24 12.43
C TRP A 408 13.93 -2.19 13.88
N LEU A 409 14.53 -2.97 14.77
CA LEU A 409 14.12 -3.06 16.18
C LEU A 409 14.33 -1.76 16.95
N ILE A 410 15.52 -1.17 16.88
CA ILE A 410 15.92 -0.04 17.74
C ILE A 410 15.90 1.30 17.00
N GLY A 411 15.85 1.28 15.66
CA GLY A 411 16.04 2.45 14.82
C GLY A 411 17.50 2.70 14.49
N SER A 412 17.75 3.51 13.45
CA SER A 412 19.07 3.71 12.82
C SER A 412 20.12 4.35 13.74
N THR A 413 19.69 5.10 14.76
CA THR A 413 20.56 5.93 15.61
C THR A 413 21.03 5.26 16.90
N SER A 414 20.89 3.94 17.05
CA SER A 414 21.27 3.27 18.30
C SER A 414 22.78 3.08 18.44
N ILE A 415 23.31 3.30 19.64
CA ILE A 415 24.72 3.05 19.97
C ILE A 415 25.09 1.57 19.77
N ILE A 416 24.13 0.66 19.95
CA ILE A 416 24.33 -0.78 19.71
C ILE A 416 24.69 -1.05 18.24
N LEU A 417 24.03 -0.36 17.30
CA LEU A 417 24.32 -0.50 15.88
C LEU A 417 25.73 -0.01 15.54
N LEU A 418 26.17 1.06 16.21
CA LEU A 418 27.51 1.59 16.06
C LEU A 418 28.56 0.61 16.59
N VAL A 419 28.36 0.06 17.79
CA VAL A 419 29.26 -0.97 18.35
C VAL A 419 29.30 -2.20 17.44
N LEU A 420 28.15 -2.63 16.94
CA LEU A 420 28.04 -3.76 16.02
C LEU A 420 28.77 -3.48 14.69
N ARG A 421 28.71 -2.24 14.17
CA ARG A 421 29.46 -1.84 12.98
C ARG A 421 30.97 -1.86 13.25
N MET A 422 31.43 -1.28 14.35
CA MET A 422 32.85 -1.29 14.74
C MET A 422 33.40 -2.72 14.84
N ILE A 423 32.65 -3.65 15.45
CA ILE A 423 33.03 -5.06 15.53
C ILE A 423 33.18 -5.66 14.12
N PHE A 424 32.24 -5.37 13.23
CA PHE A 424 32.28 -5.87 11.86
C PHE A 424 33.44 -5.32 11.05
N GLU A 425 33.73 -4.03 11.17
CA GLU A 425 34.88 -3.42 10.52
C GLU A 425 36.20 -4.03 11.01
N ILE A 426 36.34 -4.30 12.31
CA ILE A 426 37.50 -5.01 12.88
C ILE A 426 37.61 -6.43 12.30
N ILE A 427 36.49 -7.16 12.20
CA ILE A 427 36.46 -8.51 11.59
C ILE A 427 36.85 -8.43 10.11
N LEU A 428 36.33 -7.45 9.36
CA LEU A 428 36.67 -7.25 7.96
C LEU A 428 38.13 -6.89 7.77
N LEU A 429 38.71 -6.04 8.62
CA LEU A 429 40.14 -5.72 8.61
C LEU A 429 40.98 -6.97 8.87
N GLY A 430 40.62 -7.77 9.88
CA GLY A 430 41.28 -9.05 10.17
C GLY A 430 41.20 -10.01 8.98
N TRP A 431 40.03 -10.14 8.36
CA TRP A 431 39.84 -10.95 7.16
C TRP A 431 40.69 -10.43 5.99
N ASN A 432 40.73 -9.12 5.78
CA ASN A 432 41.49 -8.47 4.71
C ASN A 432 42.98 -8.76 4.85
N VAL A 433 43.56 -8.62 6.05
CA VAL A 433 44.96 -8.95 6.32
C VAL A 433 45.26 -10.42 6.01
N LEU A 434 44.39 -11.35 6.44
CA LEU A 434 44.56 -12.79 6.17
C LEU A 434 44.46 -13.11 4.67
N PHE A 435 43.48 -12.54 3.99
CA PHE A 435 43.30 -12.71 2.55
C PHE A 435 44.50 -12.19 1.77
N LEU A 436 44.99 -11.00 2.10
CA LEU A 436 46.14 -10.38 1.46
C LEU A 436 47.44 -11.17 1.70
N ARG A 437 47.63 -11.72 2.90
CA ARG A 437 48.78 -12.60 3.20
C ARG A 437 48.75 -13.83 2.30
N GLN A 438 47.60 -14.46 2.13
CA GLN A 438 47.48 -15.65 1.29
C GLN A 438 47.59 -15.34 -0.20
N PHE A 439 47.03 -14.21 -0.63
CA PHE A 439 47.16 -13.73 -2.01
C PHE A 439 48.61 -13.42 -2.38
N ASN A 440 49.38 -12.82 -1.46
CA ASN A 440 50.81 -12.60 -1.65
C ASN A 440 51.60 -13.90 -1.72
N ASN A 441 51.28 -14.89 -0.88
CA ASN A 441 51.95 -16.19 -0.90
C ASN A 441 51.69 -16.93 -2.23
N PHE A 442 50.46 -16.91 -2.73
CA PHE A 442 50.09 -17.51 -4.02
C PHE A 442 50.81 -16.84 -5.19
N ASN A 443 50.91 -15.51 -5.18
CA ASN A 443 51.57 -14.77 -6.25
C ASN A 443 53.10 -14.90 -6.21
N LYS A 444 53.74 -15.07 -5.05
CA LYS A 444 55.18 -15.36 -4.98
C LYS A 444 55.54 -16.66 -5.72
N ILE A 445 54.64 -17.65 -5.70
CA ILE A 445 54.80 -18.94 -6.40
C ILE A 445 54.55 -18.77 -7.91
N SER A 446 53.66 -17.87 -8.31
CA SER A 446 53.28 -17.63 -9.72
C SER A 446 54.12 -16.53 -10.42
N ALA A 447 54.90 -15.74 -9.68
CA ALA A 447 55.69 -14.61 -10.19
C ALA A 447 56.98 -15.01 -10.94
N ALA A 448 57.23 -16.31 -11.13
CA ALA A 448 58.29 -16.78 -12.02
C ALA A 448 58.00 -16.47 -13.50
N GLU A 449 56.75 -16.22 -13.89
CA GLU A 449 56.35 -15.77 -15.23
C GLU A 449 55.75 -14.35 -15.20
N LYS A 450 56.46 -13.40 -15.81
CA LYS A 450 56.27 -11.94 -15.73
C LYS A 450 55.02 -11.41 -16.44
N SER A 451 54.36 -10.43 -15.80
CA SER A 451 53.55 -9.39 -16.47
C SER A 451 53.47 -8.14 -15.58
N SER A 452 53.95 -6.99 -16.08
CA SER A 452 53.94 -5.71 -15.35
C SER A 452 52.53 -5.18 -15.08
N ARG A 453 51.55 -5.49 -15.94
CA ARG A 453 50.14 -5.09 -15.78
C ARG A 453 49.46 -5.73 -14.56
N LEU A 454 49.82 -6.97 -14.24
CA LEU A 454 49.32 -7.67 -13.06
C LEU A 454 49.81 -7.02 -11.76
N SER A 455 51.02 -6.44 -11.76
CA SER A 455 51.56 -5.74 -10.57
C SER A 455 50.88 -4.40 -10.28
N ILE A 456 50.43 -3.67 -11.32
CA ILE A 456 49.70 -2.41 -11.19
C ILE A 456 48.28 -2.68 -10.69
N LEU A 457 47.56 -3.63 -11.30
CA LEU A 457 46.24 -4.06 -10.85
C LEU A 457 46.25 -4.55 -9.40
N ARG A 458 47.33 -5.24 -9.01
CA ARG A 458 47.57 -5.64 -7.62
C ARG A 458 47.65 -4.42 -6.70
N ASN A 459 48.53 -3.46 -6.97
CA ASN A 459 48.69 -2.29 -6.11
C ASN A 459 47.39 -1.48 -6.01
N ILE A 460 46.64 -1.33 -7.11
CA ILE A 460 45.31 -0.69 -7.12
C ILE A 460 44.35 -1.45 -6.20
N PHE A 461 44.30 -2.78 -6.28
CA PHE A 461 43.45 -3.60 -5.42
C PHE A 461 43.84 -3.48 -3.94
N PHE A 462 45.13 -3.46 -3.62
CA PHE A 462 45.61 -3.25 -2.24
C PHE A 462 45.19 -1.87 -1.71
N VAL A 463 45.43 -0.81 -2.47
CA VAL A 463 45.07 0.55 -2.07
C VAL A 463 43.55 0.66 -1.88
N LEU A 464 42.75 0.20 -2.85
CA LEU A 464 41.29 0.19 -2.72
C LEU A 464 40.80 -0.61 -1.52
N SER A 465 41.36 -1.80 -1.29
CA SER A 465 40.97 -2.65 -0.18
C SER A 465 41.23 -1.95 1.16
N TYR A 466 42.40 -1.34 1.35
CA TYR A 466 42.70 -0.60 2.58
C TYR A 466 41.92 0.71 2.69
N THR A 467 41.70 1.43 1.59
CA THR A 467 40.91 2.68 1.59
C THR A 467 39.44 2.41 1.88
N ILE A 468 38.85 1.33 1.36
CA ILE A 468 37.45 0.99 1.63
C ILE A 468 37.30 0.52 3.08
N THR A 469 38.15 -0.41 3.53
CA THR A 469 38.01 -0.98 4.89
C THR A 469 38.46 -0.02 5.98
N GLY A 470 39.48 0.80 5.72
CA GLY A 470 40.00 1.79 6.68
C GLY A 470 39.32 3.16 6.58
N GLY A 471 38.85 3.54 5.39
CA GLY A 471 38.15 4.81 5.17
C GLY A 471 36.76 4.84 5.82
N GLY A 472 36.02 3.72 5.80
CA GLY A 472 34.75 3.59 6.53
C GLY A 472 34.94 3.83 8.03
N LEU A 473 35.93 3.15 8.62
CA LEU A 473 36.28 3.29 10.03
C LEU A 473 36.71 4.72 10.39
N LEU A 474 37.53 5.36 9.55
CA LEU A 474 37.94 6.75 9.75
C LEU A 474 36.77 7.73 9.65
N LEU A 475 35.87 7.55 8.69
CA LEU A 475 34.66 8.37 8.55
C LEU A 475 33.72 8.19 9.74
N GLU A 476 33.55 6.96 10.22
CA GLU A 476 32.73 6.66 11.39
C GLU A 476 33.33 7.28 12.66
N LEU A 477 34.64 7.14 12.88
CA LEU A 477 35.34 7.78 14.00
C LEU A 477 35.33 9.32 13.94
N ALA A 478 35.33 9.89 12.72
CA ALA A 478 35.24 11.34 12.52
C ALA A 478 33.83 11.91 12.80
N GLY A 479 32.82 11.05 12.97
CA GLY A 479 31.42 11.42 13.20
C GLY A 479 30.56 11.47 11.94
N TYR A 480 31.05 10.95 10.80
CA TYR A 480 30.32 10.83 9.53
C TYR A 480 29.76 9.41 9.34
N GLY A 481 29.17 8.85 10.39
CA GLY A 481 28.59 7.49 10.39
C GLY A 481 27.55 7.23 9.28
N PRO A 482 26.70 8.21 8.90
CA PRO A 482 25.79 8.07 7.75
C PRO A 482 26.52 8.04 6.40
N LEU A 483 27.61 8.81 6.26
CA LEU A 483 28.42 8.82 5.04
C LEU A 483 29.22 7.51 4.89
N ALA A 484 29.65 6.91 6.00
CA ALA A 484 30.35 5.62 6.00
C ALA A 484 29.47 4.45 5.51
N LEU A 485 28.13 4.62 5.42
CA LEU A 485 27.20 3.61 4.90
C LEU A 485 27.05 3.61 3.38
N TYR A 486 27.35 4.74 2.73
CA TYR A 486 27.20 4.94 1.29
C TYR A 486 28.54 4.81 0.59
#